data_AF-A0A7U9RYX2-F1
#
_entry.id   AF-A0A7U9RYX2-F1
#
_cell.length_a   1.000
_cell.length_b   1.000
_cell.length_c   1.000
_cell.angle_alpha   90.00
_cell.angle_beta   90.00
_cell.angle_gamma   90.00
#
_symmetry.space_group_name_H-M   'P 1'
#
loop_
_entity.id
_entity.type
_entity.pdbx_description
1 polymer ?
#
loop_
_entity_poly.entity_id
_entity_poly.type
_entity_poly.pdbx_seq_one_letter_code
_entity_poly.pdbx_strand_id
1 'polypeptide(L)'
;MEEVKKDLEQTNLLQEKHIKESIRVQRTEYVRQQLKKRKEAEDALLVKLLEEQRVIDGLQEEIRENLEQTEESSKYNQELKESINAQIYALHGISKDKLEGMKEYRRAYYRGCACALFLLSASLVVLCGILHGFDSEICLAMLSCSGLEGALLVQEKRRIWIADVICRCLYLMVFPAMTVLFVCYELEYPEYELLLPYMVMADLVLLVFAAVSYFFYYPYRAEKRKARNAREHIEEIEKSARKEVRRNQKSLKRALRKQTRRLKKEERRKEKEQQKEHGCRSFLQSIKAGWLRKAVSELPEASAESEQESEQEAEKTS
;
A
#
# COMPACT_ATOMS: atom_id res chain seq x y z
N MET A 1 -49.07 84.57 27.92
CA MET A 1 -49.66 83.24 27.66
C MET A 1 -49.17 82.66 26.32
N GLU A 2 -49.02 83.45 25.26
CA GLU A 2 -48.51 82.95 23.97
C GLU A 2 -46.98 82.71 23.93
N GLU A 3 -46.17 83.54 24.58
CA GLU A 3 -44.71 83.36 24.62
C GLU A 3 -44.31 82.08 25.36
N VAL A 4 -44.93 81.81 26.51
CA VAL A 4 -44.71 80.59 27.29
C VAL A 4 -45.06 79.32 26.50
N LYS A 5 -46.07 79.37 25.62
CA LYS A 5 -46.40 78.24 24.74
C LYS A 5 -45.34 78.03 23.65
N LYS A 6 -44.81 79.11 23.06
CA LYS A 6 -43.76 79.03 22.04
C LYS A 6 -42.45 78.50 22.62
N ASP A 7 -42.08 78.92 23.83
CA ASP A 7 -40.88 78.43 24.52
C ASP A 7 -41.02 76.95 24.91
N LEU A 8 -42.22 76.53 25.32
CA LEU A 8 -42.51 75.13 25.62
C LEU A 8 -42.48 74.25 24.36
N GLU A 9 -42.97 74.75 23.21
CA GLU A 9 -42.87 74.02 21.94
C GLU A 9 -41.42 73.95 21.43
N GLN A 10 -40.63 75.01 21.56
CA GLN A 10 -39.22 75.02 21.17
C GLN A 10 -38.37 74.07 22.03
N THR A 11 -38.60 74.04 23.34
CA THR A 11 -37.90 73.11 24.24
C THR A 11 -38.24 71.65 23.95
N ASN A 12 -39.51 71.33 23.68
CA ASN A 12 -39.93 69.99 23.27
C ASN A 12 -39.32 69.56 21.92
N LEU A 13 -39.26 70.46 20.93
CA LEU A 13 -38.62 70.20 19.64
C LEU A 13 -37.11 69.95 19.75
N LEU A 14 -36.42 70.70 20.62
CA LEU A 14 -34.99 70.46 20.88
C LEU A 14 -34.77 69.12 21.59
N GLN A 15 -35.65 68.77 22.54
CA GLN A 15 -35.58 67.50 23.24
C GLN A 15 -35.84 66.31 22.29
N GLU A 16 -36.80 66.41 21.38
CA GLU A 16 -37.00 65.40 20.33
C GLU A 16 -35.80 65.26 19.38
N LYS A 17 -35.18 66.37 19.00
CA LYS A 17 -33.97 66.35 18.15
C LYS A 17 -32.81 65.65 18.85
N HIS A 18 -32.57 65.97 20.11
CA HIS A 18 -31.52 65.34 20.92
C HIS A 18 -31.78 63.83 21.12
N ILE A 19 -33.04 63.43 21.34
CA ILE A 19 -33.41 62.00 21.42
C ILE A 19 -33.21 61.29 20.08
N LYS A 20 -33.55 61.92 18.95
CA LYS A 20 -33.31 61.35 17.61
C LYS A 20 -31.81 61.21 17.32
N GLU A 21 -31.00 62.17 17.73
CA GLU A 21 -29.53 62.11 17.59
C GLU A 21 -28.92 61.02 18.46
N SER A 22 -29.32 60.89 19.73
CA SER A 22 -28.81 59.85 20.62
C SER A 22 -29.15 58.43 20.14
N ILE A 23 -30.35 58.22 19.59
CA ILE A 23 -30.75 56.95 18.97
C ILE A 23 -29.89 56.63 17.74
N ARG A 24 -29.54 57.63 16.92
CA ARG A 24 -28.66 57.44 15.75
C ARG A 24 -27.23 57.10 16.15
N VAL A 25 -26.71 57.76 17.19
CA VAL A 25 -25.39 57.46 17.75
C VAL A 25 -25.35 56.03 18.31
N GLN A 26 -26.35 55.63 19.09
CA GLN A 26 -26.44 54.29 19.66
C GLN A 26 -26.55 53.19 18.59
N ARG A 27 -27.31 53.43 17.51
CA ARG A 27 -27.37 52.51 16.35
C ARG A 27 -26.01 52.41 15.64
N THR A 28 -25.31 53.53 15.49
CA THR A 28 -24.00 53.55 14.81
C THR A 28 -22.94 52.80 15.63
N GLU A 29 -22.94 52.98 16.95
CA GLU A 29 -22.07 52.23 17.86
C GLU A 29 -22.36 50.74 17.85
N TYR A 30 -23.63 50.35 17.83
CA TYR A 30 -24.03 48.94 17.73
C TYR A 30 -23.54 48.29 16.42
N VAL A 31 -23.71 48.98 15.28
CA VAL A 31 -23.22 48.50 13.97
C VAL A 31 -21.69 48.39 13.97
N ARG A 32 -20.99 49.37 14.55
CA ARG A 32 -19.52 49.36 14.65
C ARG A 32 -19.01 48.19 15.50
N GLN A 33 -19.68 47.88 16.60
CA GLN A 33 -19.34 46.73 17.44
C GLN A 33 -19.57 45.40 16.71
N GLN A 34 -20.66 45.27 15.95
CA GLN A 34 -20.94 44.05 15.17
C GLN A 34 -19.93 43.85 14.03
N LEU A 35 -19.54 44.93 13.33
CA LEU A 35 -18.50 44.88 12.31
C LEU A 35 -17.15 44.47 12.90
N LYS A 36 -16.81 44.98 14.10
CA LYS A 36 -15.56 44.62 14.78
C LYS A 36 -15.52 43.12 15.13
N LYS A 37 -16.63 42.57 15.65
CA LYS A 37 -16.75 41.13 15.94
C LYS A 37 -16.66 40.25 14.69
N ARG A 38 -17.28 40.67 13.59
CA ARG A 38 -17.15 39.95 12.30
C ARG A 38 -15.72 39.96 11.79
N LYS A 39 -15.06 41.13 11.83
CA LYS A 39 -13.68 41.27 11.40
C LYS A 39 -12.73 40.41 12.24
N GLU A 40 -12.89 40.40 13.56
CA GLU A 40 -12.10 39.53 14.45
C GLU A 40 -12.32 38.03 14.15
N ALA A 41 -13.54 37.62 13.77
CA ALA A 41 -13.83 36.25 13.37
C ALA A 41 -13.23 35.90 11.99
N GLU A 42 -13.28 36.81 11.02
CA GLU A 42 -12.66 36.64 9.70
C GLU A 42 -11.13 36.60 9.80
N ASP A 43 -10.52 37.48 10.59
CA ASP A 43 -9.07 37.50 10.83
C ASP A 43 -8.61 36.19 11.49
N ALA A 44 -9.38 35.64 12.43
CA ALA A 44 -9.09 34.34 13.04
C ALA A 44 -9.17 33.15 12.06
N LEU A 45 -10.07 33.22 11.05
CA LEU A 45 -10.14 32.23 9.99
C LEU A 45 -8.96 32.35 9.02
N LEU A 46 -8.54 33.57 8.67
CA LEU A 46 -7.40 33.81 7.80
C LEU A 46 -6.08 33.28 8.40
N VAL A 47 -5.88 33.48 9.71
CA VAL A 47 -4.71 32.94 10.40
C VAL A 47 -4.67 31.41 10.34
N LYS A 48 -5.82 30.74 10.53
CA LYS A 48 -5.92 29.28 10.39
C LYS A 48 -5.62 28.79 8.98
N LEU A 49 -6.15 29.48 7.96
CA LEU A 49 -5.88 29.12 6.56
C LEU A 49 -4.40 29.29 6.20
N LEU A 50 -3.73 30.34 6.71
CA LEU A 50 -2.30 30.55 6.51
C LEU A 50 -1.45 29.48 7.23
N GLU A 51 -1.86 29.05 8.43
CA GLU A 51 -1.21 27.93 9.13
C GLU A 51 -1.40 26.62 8.37
N GLU A 52 -2.61 26.33 7.87
CA GLU A 52 -2.87 25.15 7.04
C GLU A 52 -2.05 25.16 5.74
N GLN A 53 -1.95 26.31 5.06
CA GLN A 53 -1.08 26.46 3.89
C GLN A 53 0.40 26.25 4.23
N ARG A 54 0.88 26.79 5.35
CA ARG A 54 2.27 26.61 5.78
C ARG A 54 2.62 25.14 6.08
N VAL A 55 1.66 24.38 6.63
CA VAL A 55 1.83 22.93 6.83
C VAL A 55 1.85 22.19 5.50
N ILE A 56 1.01 22.58 4.54
CA ILE A 56 1.03 22.00 3.18
C ILE A 56 2.37 22.29 2.49
N ASP A 57 2.87 23.51 2.57
CA ASP A 57 4.15 23.90 1.97
C ASP A 57 5.33 23.16 2.62
N GLY A 58 5.32 23.01 3.95
CA GLY A 58 6.33 22.21 4.67
C GLY A 58 6.32 20.73 4.27
N LEU A 59 5.13 20.14 4.11
CA LEU A 59 4.98 18.78 3.61
C LEU A 59 5.46 18.67 2.16
N GLN A 60 5.22 19.67 1.31
CA GLN A 60 5.73 19.69 -0.06
C GLN A 60 7.25 19.74 -0.11
N GLU A 61 7.89 20.52 0.76
CA GLU A 61 9.35 20.63 0.85
C GLU A 61 9.97 19.30 1.34
N GLU A 62 9.39 18.67 2.37
CA GLU A 62 9.84 17.37 2.90
C GLU A 62 9.66 16.23 1.88
N ILE A 63 8.60 16.30 1.06
CA ILE A 63 8.38 15.41 -0.08
C ILE A 63 9.40 15.68 -1.19
N ARG A 64 9.75 16.95 -1.44
CA ARG A 64 10.76 17.37 -2.44
C ARG A 64 12.17 16.91 -2.07
N GLU A 65 12.51 16.97 -0.80
CA GLU A 65 13.81 16.52 -0.28
C GLU A 65 13.93 14.98 -0.34
N ASN A 66 12.85 14.25 -0.04
CA ASN A 66 12.77 12.79 -0.23
C ASN A 66 12.75 12.36 -1.71
N LEU A 67 12.35 13.26 -2.63
CA LEU A 67 12.25 12.99 -4.07
C LEU A 67 13.62 12.84 -4.75
N GLU A 68 14.70 13.42 -4.22
CA GLU A 68 16.02 13.37 -4.86
C GLU A 68 16.78 12.06 -4.60
N GLN A 69 16.36 11.21 -3.66
CA GLN A 69 17.28 10.20 -3.10
C GLN A 69 17.19 8.76 -3.64
N THR A 70 16.31 8.38 -4.61
CA THR A 70 16.32 6.97 -5.12
C THR A 70 15.62 6.78 -6.49
N GLU A 71 16.07 5.81 -7.32
CA GLU A 71 15.40 5.37 -8.57
C GLU A 71 13.93 4.93 -8.37
N GLU A 72 13.56 4.51 -7.15
CA GLU A 72 12.17 4.20 -6.79
C GLU A 72 11.30 5.47 -6.63
N SER A 73 11.90 6.64 -6.40
CA SER A 73 11.19 7.92 -6.30
C SER A 73 10.60 8.34 -7.65
N SER A 74 11.19 7.95 -8.78
CA SER A 74 10.70 8.37 -10.10
C SER A 74 9.33 7.78 -10.42
N LYS A 75 9.08 6.53 -10.02
CA LYS A 75 7.76 5.87 -10.16
C LYS A 75 6.76 6.44 -9.18
N TYR A 76 7.17 6.64 -7.92
CA TYR A 76 6.33 7.28 -6.91
C TYR A 76 5.92 8.70 -7.31
N ASN A 77 6.82 9.46 -7.95
CA ASN A 77 6.58 10.80 -8.48
C ASN A 77 5.57 10.78 -9.64
N GLN A 78 5.62 9.75 -10.50
CA GLN A 78 4.68 9.62 -11.61
C GLN A 78 3.28 9.26 -11.10
N GLU A 79 3.17 8.36 -10.12
CA GLU A 79 1.92 7.99 -9.45
C GLU A 79 1.34 9.16 -8.64
N LEU A 80 2.18 9.95 -7.96
CA LEU A 80 1.78 11.19 -7.28
C LEU A 80 1.27 12.24 -8.25
N LYS A 81 1.98 12.48 -9.36
CA LYS A 81 1.52 13.41 -10.41
C LYS A 81 0.19 12.97 -11.02
N GLU A 82 0.00 11.67 -11.24
CA GLU A 82 -1.28 11.15 -11.74
C GLU A 82 -2.41 11.30 -10.71
N SER A 83 -2.14 11.05 -9.42
CA SER A 83 -3.14 11.20 -8.35
C SER A 83 -3.50 12.67 -8.07
N ILE A 84 -2.55 13.59 -8.13
CA ILE A 84 -2.79 15.04 -8.02
C ILE A 84 -3.59 15.54 -9.23
N ASN A 85 -3.18 15.16 -10.45
CA ASN A 85 -3.92 15.52 -11.66
C ASN A 85 -5.35 14.96 -11.61
N ALA A 86 -5.54 13.71 -11.19
CA ALA A 86 -6.86 13.11 -11.04
C ALA A 86 -7.73 13.86 -10.01
N GLN A 87 -7.14 14.37 -8.92
CA GLN A 87 -7.83 15.20 -7.94
C GLN A 87 -8.21 16.57 -8.50
N ILE A 88 -7.33 17.23 -9.26
CA ILE A 88 -7.60 18.50 -9.93
C ILE A 88 -8.74 18.35 -10.96
N TYR A 89 -8.73 17.26 -11.74
CA TYR A 89 -9.79 16.98 -12.71
C TYR A 89 -11.13 16.66 -12.03
N ALA A 90 -11.11 15.97 -10.89
CA ALA A 90 -12.30 15.74 -10.07
C ALA A 90 -12.87 17.07 -9.52
N LEU A 91 -12.00 17.99 -9.10
CA LEU A 91 -12.38 19.33 -8.66
C LEU A 91 -12.98 20.18 -9.79
N HIS A 92 -12.53 19.95 -11.03
CA HIS A 92 -13.07 20.57 -12.25
C HIS A 92 -14.37 19.92 -12.75
N GLY A 93 -14.94 18.95 -12.02
CA GLY A 93 -16.18 18.26 -12.40
C GLY A 93 -16.03 17.22 -13.51
N ILE A 94 -14.79 16.87 -13.89
CA ILE A 94 -14.53 15.82 -14.89
C ILE A 94 -14.52 14.46 -14.16
N SER A 95 -15.51 13.63 -14.45
CA SER A 95 -15.59 12.26 -13.92
C SER A 95 -14.37 11.44 -14.34
N LYS A 96 -13.93 10.53 -13.46
CA LYS A 96 -12.84 9.57 -13.73
C LYS A 96 -13.07 8.78 -15.02
N ASP A 97 -14.33 8.47 -15.32
CA ASP A 97 -14.76 7.76 -16.52
C ASP A 97 -14.41 8.52 -17.82
N LYS A 98 -14.59 9.85 -17.84
CA LYS A 98 -14.17 10.69 -18.98
C LYS A 98 -12.65 10.76 -19.12
N LEU A 99 -11.92 10.72 -18.01
CA LEU A 99 -10.45 10.76 -18.03
C LEU A 99 -9.86 9.48 -18.60
N GLU A 100 -10.40 8.33 -18.21
CA GLU A 100 -10.06 7.02 -18.78
C GLU A 100 -10.38 7.01 -20.29
N GLY A 101 -11.59 7.46 -20.66
CA GLY A 101 -12.00 7.58 -22.06
C GLY A 101 -11.10 8.50 -22.89
N MET A 102 -10.62 9.62 -22.32
CA MET A 102 -9.65 10.50 -23.00
C MET A 102 -8.29 9.83 -23.20
N LYS A 103 -7.82 9.03 -22.23
CA LYS A 103 -6.56 8.28 -22.34
C LYS A 103 -6.67 7.17 -23.39
N GLU A 104 -7.76 6.41 -23.37
CA GLU A 104 -8.04 5.35 -24.35
C GLU A 104 -8.21 5.92 -25.76
N TYR A 105 -8.96 7.02 -25.91
CA TYR A 105 -9.12 7.70 -27.20
C TYR A 105 -7.78 8.17 -27.75
N ARG A 106 -6.94 8.79 -26.92
CA ARG A 106 -5.60 9.23 -27.33
C ARG A 106 -4.73 8.04 -27.76
N ARG A 107 -4.75 6.94 -27.00
CA ARG A 107 -3.99 5.73 -27.34
C ARG A 107 -4.49 5.08 -28.64
N ALA A 108 -5.81 5.02 -28.83
CA ALA A 108 -6.43 4.52 -30.04
C ALA A 108 -6.09 5.40 -31.26
N TYR A 109 -6.10 6.73 -31.10
CA TYR A 109 -5.71 7.68 -32.13
C TYR A 109 -4.25 7.50 -32.56
N TYR A 110 -3.31 7.37 -31.61
CA TYR A 110 -1.91 7.11 -31.94
C TYR A 110 -1.71 5.78 -32.66
N ARG A 111 -2.41 4.72 -32.20
CA ARG A 111 -2.37 3.41 -32.86
C ARG A 111 -2.97 3.45 -34.27
N GLY A 112 -4.05 4.21 -34.45
CA GLY A 112 -4.69 4.45 -35.74
C GLY A 112 -3.79 5.24 -36.70
N CYS A 113 -3.10 6.27 -36.20
CA CYS A 113 -2.15 7.06 -36.98
C CYS A 113 -0.96 6.21 -37.47
N ALA A 114 -0.41 5.37 -36.59
CA ALA A 114 0.66 4.45 -36.98
C ALA A 114 0.17 3.44 -38.03
N CYS A 115 -1.02 2.86 -37.85
CA CYS A 115 -1.63 1.97 -38.85
C CYS A 115 -1.86 2.68 -40.20
N ALA A 116 -2.34 3.93 -40.18
CA ALA A 116 -2.58 4.71 -41.40
C ALA A 116 -1.29 5.00 -42.18
N LEU A 117 -0.21 5.36 -41.49
CA LEU A 117 1.10 5.59 -42.12
C LEU A 117 1.65 4.32 -42.78
N PHE A 118 1.50 3.16 -42.14
CA PHE A 118 1.90 1.88 -42.71
C PHE A 118 1.05 1.45 -43.91
N LEU A 119 -0.26 1.70 -43.88
CA LEU A 119 -1.11 1.44 -45.04
C LEU A 119 -0.75 2.37 -46.21
N LEU A 120 -0.37 3.63 -45.90
CA LEU A 120 0.06 4.58 -46.91
C LEU A 120 1.40 4.16 -47.53
N SER A 121 2.38 3.73 -46.74
CA SER A 121 3.66 3.20 -47.27
C SER A 121 3.45 1.91 -48.07
N ALA A 122 2.63 0.98 -47.60
CA ALA A 122 2.28 -0.24 -48.34
C ALA A 122 1.61 0.08 -49.70
N SER A 123 0.74 1.10 -49.74
CA SER A 123 0.11 1.53 -50.98
C SER A 123 1.11 2.10 -52.00
N LEU A 124 2.14 2.82 -51.52
CA LEU A 124 3.23 3.34 -52.35
C LEU A 124 4.09 2.21 -52.94
N VAL A 125 4.35 1.15 -52.17
CA VAL A 125 5.08 -0.04 -52.67
C VAL A 125 4.29 -0.72 -53.79
N VAL A 126 2.97 -0.89 -53.62
CA VAL A 126 2.10 -1.51 -54.63
C VAL A 126 2.04 -0.66 -55.91
N LEU A 127 1.89 0.66 -55.77
CA LEU A 127 1.90 1.58 -56.91
C LEU A 127 3.24 1.54 -57.64
N CYS A 128 4.36 1.57 -56.92
CA CYS A 128 5.71 1.45 -57.49
C CYS A 128 5.90 0.12 -58.24
N GLY A 129 5.43 -0.99 -57.68
CA GLY A 129 5.50 -2.31 -58.33
C GLY A 129 4.67 -2.40 -59.63
N ILE A 130 3.55 -1.68 -59.71
CA ILE A 130 2.73 -1.60 -60.94
C ILE A 130 3.40 -0.74 -62.01
N LEU A 131 3.99 0.40 -61.63
CA LEU A 131 4.60 1.33 -62.58
C LEU A 131 5.95 0.83 -63.11
N HIS A 132 6.77 0.26 -62.24
CA HIS A 132 8.19 -0.02 -62.51
C HIS A 132 8.56 -1.50 -62.51
N GLY A 133 7.61 -2.37 -62.18
CA GLY A 133 7.83 -3.81 -62.04
C GLY A 133 8.39 -4.19 -60.67
N PHE A 134 7.91 -5.32 -60.15
CA PHE A 134 8.31 -5.85 -58.83
C PHE A 134 9.78 -6.28 -58.74
N ASP A 135 10.43 -6.51 -59.89
CA ASP A 135 11.83 -6.93 -59.99
C ASP A 135 12.82 -5.77 -60.00
N SER A 136 12.32 -4.52 -59.96
CA SER A 136 13.18 -3.34 -59.85
C SER A 136 13.83 -3.27 -58.47
N GLU A 137 15.12 -2.90 -58.42
CA GLU A 137 15.90 -2.76 -57.18
C GLU A 137 15.23 -1.81 -56.17
N ILE A 138 14.45 -0.88 -56.69
CA ILE A 138 13.72 0.17 -55.97
C ILE A 138 12.49 -0.40 -55.29
N CYS A 139 11.72 -1.23 -56.00
CA CYS A 139 10.58 -1.91 -55.42
C CYS A 139 11.04 -2.84 -54.28
N LEU A 140 12.19 -3.50 -54.46
CA LEU A 140 12.78 -4.36 -53.43
C LEU A 140 13.23 -3.57 -52.19
N ALA A 141 13.88 -2.42 -52.38
CA ALA A 141 14.28 -1.53 -51.28
C ALA A 141 13.08 -0.87 -50.56
N MET A 142 12.02 -0.52 -51.31
CA MET A 142 10.79 0.00 -50.74
C MET A 142 10.06 -1.10 -49.94
N LEU A 143 10.07 -2.34 -50.44
CA LEU A 143 9.48 -3.49 -49.75
C LEU A 143 10.24 -3.85 -48.46
N SER A 144 11.58 -3.75 -48.42
CA SER A 144 12.36 -3.98 -47.20
C SER A 144 12.05 -2.93 -46.14
N CYS A 145 11.96 -1.66 -46.52
CA CYS A 145 11.60 -0.55 -45.64
C CYS A 145 10.18 -0.69 -45.07
N SER A 146 9.19 -1.09 -45.88
CA SER A 146 7.84 -1.38 -45.39
C SER A 146 7.78 -2.64 -44.51
N GLY A 147 8.59 -3.67 -44.82
CA GLY A 147 8.75 -4.84 -43.95
C GLY A 147 9.33 -4.47 -42.59
N LEU A 148 10.28 -3.55 -42.57
CA LEU A 148 10.84 -2.98 -41.35
C LEU A 148 9.79 -2.20 -40.56
N GLU A 149 9.02 -1.29 -41.20
CA GLU A 149 7.89 -0.59 -40.55
C GLU A 149 6.87 -1.56 -39.92
N GLY A 150 6.54 -2.65 -40.64
CA GLY A 150 5.65 -3.71 -40.13
C GLY A 150 6.24 -4.43 -38.91
N ALA A 151 7.54 -4.74 -38.93
CA ALA A 151 8.24 -5.36 -37.80
C ALA A 151 8.30 -4.42 -36.58
N LEU A 152 8.43 -3.10 -36.80
CA LEU A 152 8.37 -2.10 -35.74
C LEU A 152 6.97 -2.01 -35.11
N LEU A 153 5.90 -2.11 -35.89
CA LEU A 153 4.51 -2.04 -35.40
C LEU A 153 4.10 -3.23 -34.51
N VAL A 154 4.59 -4.44 -34.81
CA VAL A 154 4.24 -5.65 -34.04
C VAL A 154 4.91 -5.70 -32.67
N GLN A 155 6.00 -4.96 -32.46
CA GLN A 155 6.85 -5.10 -31.28
C GLN A 155 6.43 -4.19 -30.11
N GLU A 156 5.21 -4.39 -29.61
CA GLU A 156 4.57 -3.44 -28.67
C GLU A 156 4.97 -3.61 -27.18
N LYS A 157 5.68 -4.67 -26.77
CA LYS A 157 5.61 -5.08 -25.35
C LYS A 157 6.86 -5.30 -24.50
N ARG A 158 8.10 -5.16 -24.99
CA ARG A 158 9.26 -5.43 -24.10
C ARG A 158 10.57 -4.72 -24.44
N ARG A 159 10.54 -3.52 -25.01
CA ARG A 159 11.75 -2.74 -25.27
C ARG A 159 12.09 -1.86 -24.06
N ILE A 160 13.39 -1.73 -23.77
CA ILE A 160 13.92 -0.72 -22.84
C ILE A 160 13.50 0.66 -23.39
N TRP A 161 13.15 1.63 -22.54
CA TRP A 161 12.66 2.95 -22.97
C TRP A 161 13.50 3.60 -24.10
N ILE A 162 14.82 3.45 -24.06
CA ILE A 162 15.76 3.94 -25.08
C ILE A 162 15.52 3.27 -26.45
N ALA A 163 15.31 1.95 -26.46
CA ALA A 163 15.06 1.19 -27.67
C ALA A 163 13.66 1.45 -28.25
N ASP A 164 12.72 1.95 -27.46
CA ASP A 164 11.40 2.43 -27.91
C ASP A 164 11.53 3.83 -28.56
N VAL A 165 12.28 4.75 -27.93
CA VAL A 165 12.56 6.08 -28.51
C VAL A 165 13.27 5.97 -29.87
N ILE A 166 14.31 5.14 -29.97
CA ILE A 166 15.03 4.90 -31.24
C ILE A 166 14.09 4.29 -32.28
N CYS A 167 13.22 3.35 -31.89
CA CYS A 167 12.22 2.76 -32.79
C CYS A 167 11.28 3.82 -33.38
N ARG A 168 10.76 4.72 -32.53
CA ARG A 168 9.86 5.79 -32.96
C ARG A 168 10.57 6.81 -33.86
N CYS A 169 11.82 7.15 -33.55
CA CYS A 169 12.63 8.04 -34.39
C CYS A 169 12.87 7.41 -35.77
N LEU A 170 13.22 6.13 -35.83
CA LEU A 170 13.39 5.42 -37.09
C LEU A 170 12.08 5.38 -37.87
N TYR A 171 10.96 5.00 -37.23
CA TYR A 171 9.64 4.97 -37.85
C TYR A 171 9.22 6.31 -38.46
N LEU A 172 9.51 7.42 -37.78
CA LEU A 172 9.25 8.77 -38.29
C LEU A 172 10.12 9.14 -39.50
N MET A 173 11.29 8.52 -39.66
CA MET A 173 12.23 8.79 -40.76
C MET A 173 12.06 7.85 -41.96
N VAL A 174 11.51 6.64 -41.77
CA VAL A 174 11.28 5.69 -42.88
C VAL A 174 10.29 6.27 -43.90
N PHE A 175 9.17 6.82 -43.44
CA PHE A 175 8.16 7.38 -44.34
C PHE A 175 8.68 8.53 -45.25
N PRO A 176 9.40 9.54 -44.72
CA PRO A 176 10.09 10.53 -45.54
C PRO A 176 11.13 9.92 -46.49
N ALA A 177 11.92 8.95 -46.03
CA ALA A 177 12.95 8.31 -46.85
C ALA A 177 12.34 7.57 -48.06
N MET A 178 11.22 6.87 -47.86
CA MET A 178 10.46 6.21 -48.92
C MET A 178 9.93 7.18 -49.96
N THR A 179 9.47 8.36 -49.50
CA THR A 179 8.97 9.41 -50.39
C THR A 179 10.11 10.05 -51.20
N VAL A 180 11.25 10.30 -50.57
CA VAL A 180 12.44 10.84 -51.24
C VAL A 180 12.97 9.85 -52.26
N LEU A 181 13.06 8.55 -51.92
CA LEU A 181 13.46 7.50 -52.86
C LEU A 181 12.55 7.45 -54.08
N PHE A 182 11.23 7.50 -53.87
CA PHE A 182 10.25 7.50 -54.96
C PHE A 182 10.42 8.72 -55.88
N VAL A 183 10.55 9.93 -55.31
CA VAL A 183 10.70 11.17 -56.09
C VAL A 183 12.05 11.25 -56.81
N CYS A 184 13.15 10.84 -56.15
CA CYS A 184 14.48 10.85 -56.75
C CYS A 184 14.59 9.89 -57.94
N TYR A 185 13.88 8.77 -57.88
CA TYR A 185 13.82 7.83 -58.98
C TYR A 185 12.98 8.35 -60.16
N GLU A 186 11.79 8.89 -59.92
CA GLU A 186 10.93 9.46 -60.99
C GLU A 186 11.59 10.66 -61.70
N LEU A 187 12.46 11.41 -61.02
CA LEU A 187 13.19 12.53 -61.63
C LEU A 187 14.52 12.12 -62.29
N GLU A 188 14.88 10.83 -62.31
CA GLU A 188 16.14 10.30 -62.88
C GLU A 188 17.39 11.07 -62.42
N TYR A 189 17.43 11.47 -61.15
CA TYR A 189 18.58 12.19 -60.60
C TYR A 189 19.81 11.27 -60.52
N PRO A 190 21.01 11.69 -60.97
CA PRO A 190 22.24 10.90 -60.85
C PRO A 190 22.62 10.60 -59.39
N GLU A 191 22.11 11.37 -58.44
CA GLU A 191 22.27 11.14 -57.00
C GLU A 191 21.56 9.87 -56.51
N TYR A 192 20.64 9.31 -57.30
CA TYR A 192 19.94 8.06 -57.00
C TYR A 192 20.90 6.87 -56.91
N GLU A 193 21.87 6.77 -57.83
CA GLU A 193 22.89 5.70 -57.83
C GLU A 193 23.75 5.73 -56.56
N LEU A 194 23.90 6.91 -55.95
CA LEU A 194 24.61 7.07 -54.69
C LEU A 194 23.69 6.75 -53.49
N LEU A 195 22.43 7.19 -53.52
CA LEU A 195 21.49 7.04 -52.40
C LEU A 195 21.07 5.59 -52.16
N LEU A 196 20.87 4.81 -53.23
CA LEU A 196 20.42 3.42 -53.18
C LEU A 196 21.33 2.50 -52.34
N PRO A 197 22.66 2.45 -52.56
CA PRO A 197 23.54 1.62 -51.74
C PRO A 197 23.62 2.09 -50.29
N TYR A 198 23.48 3.38 -50.00
CA TYR A 198 23.42 3.87 -48.61
C TYR A 198 22.19 3.35 -47.87
N MET A 199 21.03 3.28 -48.54
CA MET A 199 19.80 2.74 -47.95
C MET A 199 19.92 1.23 -47.68
N VAL A 200 20.46 0.47 -48.62
CA VAL A 200 20.71 -0.98 -48.43
C VAL A 200 21.70 -1.22 -47.28
N MET A 201 22.74 -0.40 -47.17
CA MET A 201 23.69 -0.48 -46.05
C MET A 201 23.04 -0.12 -44.72
N ALA A 202 22.13 0.85 -44.69
CA ALA A 202 21.37 1.20 -43.49
C ALA A 202 20.46 0.05 -43.03
N ASP A 203 19.76 -0.60 -43.97
CA ASP A 203 18.94 -1.80 -43.70
C ASP A 203 19.79 -2.94 -43.14
N LEU A 204 20.98 -3.18 -43.72
CA LEU A 204 21.90 -4.20 -43.24
C LEU A 204 22.40 -3.92 -41.81
N VAL A 205 22.80 -2.68 -41.53
CA VAL A 205 23.24 -2.27 -40.19
C VAL A 205 22.11 -2.44 -39.18
N LEU A 206 20.87 -2.12 -39.56
CA LEU A 206 19.72 -2.29 -38.69
C LEU A 206 19.39 -3.76 -38.44
N LEU A 207 19.53 -4.62 -39.45
CA LEU A 207 19.39 -6.07 -39.31
C LEU A 207 20.44 -6.64 -38.34
N VAL A 208 21.70 -6.22 -38.49
CA VAL A 208 22.79 -6.61 -37.58
C VAL A 208 22.50 -6.09 -36.16
N PHE A 209 22.06 -4.85 -36.01
CA PHE A 209 21.68 -4.30 -34.71
C PHE A 209 20.50 -5.06 -34.10
N ALA A 210 19.50 -5.45 -34.88
CA ALA A 210 18.38 -6.26 -34.41
C ALA A 210 18.86 -7.65 -33.93
N ALA A 211 19.72 -8.32 -34.71
CA ALA A 211 20.30 -9.60 -34.34
C ALA A 211 21.15 -9.49 -33.07
N VAL A 212 22.06 -8.51 -33.01
CA VAL A 212 22.89 -8.22 -31.83
C VAL A 212 22.00 -7.90 -30.63
N SER A 213 20.97 -7.08 -30.80
CA SER A 213 20.02 -6.76 -29.73
C SER A 213 19.29 -8.00 -29.23
N TYR A 214 18.93 -8.94 -30.11
CA TYR A 214 18.32 -10.21 -29.74
C TYR A 214 19.28 -11.07 -28.90
N PHE A 215 20.56 -11.14 -29.29
CA PHE A 215 21.59 -11.85 -28.51
C PHE A 215 21.91 -11.19 -27.17
N PHE A 216 22.01 -9.86 -27.12
CA PHE A 216 22.23 -9.12 -25.87
C PHE A 216 21.00 -9.08 -24.97
N TYR A 217 19.80 -9.20 -25.55
CA TYR A 217 18.55 -9.39 -24.83
C TYR A 217 18.43 -10.82 -24.33
N TYR A 218 19.40 -11.26 -23.51
CA TYR A 218 19.37 -12.54 -22.81
C TYR A 218 18.08 -12.60 -21.97
N PRO A 219 17.05 -13.37 -22.39
CA PRO A 219 15.73 -13.37 -21.75
C PRO A 219 15.81 -13.84 -20.28
N TYR A 220 16.90 -14.50 -19.93
CA TYR A 220 17.12 -15.16 -18.66
C TYR A 220 17.60 -14.24 -17.52
N ARG A 221 18.06 -13.01 -17.78
CA ARG A 221 18.46 -12.08 -16.70
C ARG A 221 17.27 -11.55 -15.90
N ALA A 222 16.16 -11.26 -16.58
CA ALA A 222 14.93 -10.82 -15.92
C ALA A 222 14.30 -11.94 -15.08
N GLU A 223 14.30 -13.17 -15.61
CA GLU A 223 13.82 -14.35 -14.88
C GLU A 223 14.72 -14.69 -13.68
N LYS A 224 16.05 -14.60 -13.84
CA LYS A 224 16.99 -14.76 -12.70
C LYS A 224 16.76 -13.73 -11.60
N ARG A 225 16.44 -12.47 -11.93
CA ARG A 225 16.08 -11.44 -10.92
C ARG A 225 14.77 -11.79 -10.22
N LYS A 226 13.72 -12.17 -10.95
CA LYS A 226 12.44 -12.59 -10.36
C LYS A 226 12.60 -13.82 -9.46
N ALA A 227 13.39 -14.81 -9.90
CA ALA A 227 13.69 -15.99 -9.10
C ALA A 227 14.50 -15.65 -7.84
N ARG A 228 15.43 -14.70 -7.92
CA ARG A 228 16.17 -14.21 -6.74
C ARG A 228 15.25 -13.50 -5.74
N ASN A 229 14.39 -12.59 -6.20
CA ASN A 229 13.45 -11.90 -5.32
C ASN A 229 12.45 -12.87 -4.67
N ALA A 230 11.98 -13.89 -5.42
CA ALA A 230 11.12 -14.92 -4.87
C ALA A 230 11.84 -15.75 -3.79
N ARG A 231 13.11 -16.10 -3.99
CA ARG A 231 13.92 -16.80 -2.97
C ARG A 231 14.10 -15.96 -1.71
N GLU A 232 14.36 -14.67 -1.86
CA GLU A 232 14.53 -13.74 -0.74
C GLU A 232 13.24 -13.60 0.08
N HIS A 233 12.08 -13.45 -0.58
CA HIS A 233 10.79 -13.45 0.11
C HIS A 233 10.48 -14.77 0.83
N ILE A 234 10.79 -15.91 0.22
CA ILE A 234 10.62 -17.21 0.88
C ILE A 234 11.52 -17.30 2.13
N GLU A 235 12.75 -16.80 2.06
CA GLU A 235 13.67 -16.79 3.19
C GLU A 235 13.18 -15.89 4.34
N GLU A 236 12.60 -14.73 4.02
CA GLU A 236 11.97 -13.84 5.01
C GLU A 236 10.78 -14.48 5.71
N ILE A 237 9.92 -15.16 4.96
CA ILE A 237 8.78 -15.92 5.49
C ILE A 237 9.28 -17.04 6.39
N GLU A 238 10.30 -17.78 5.97
CA GLU A 238 10.88 -18.87 6.76
C GLU A 238 11.53 -18.37 8.06
N LYS A 239 12.23 -17.22 8.02
CA LYS A 239 12.76 -16.55 9.23
C LYS A 239 11.64 -16.14 10.17
N SER A 240 10.55 -15.61 9.64
CA SER A 240 9.39 -15.18 10.43
C SER A 240 8.68 -16.38 11.08
N ALA A 241 8.41 -17.43 10.31
CA ALA A 241 7.84 -18.69 10.80
C ALA A 241 8.73 -19.34 11.87
N ARG A 242 10.06 -19.37 11.68
CA ARG A 242 11.00 -19.87 12.70
C ARG A 242 10.96 -19.07 14.00
N LYS A 243 10.79 -17.74 13.92
CA LYS A 243 10.63 -16.90 15.12
C LYS A 243 9.32 -17.21 15.85
N GLU A 244 8.23 -17.39 15.11
CA GLU A 244 6.91 -17.79 15.63
C GLU A 244 6.99 -19.12 16.39
N VAL A 245 7.56 -20.16 15.75
CA VAL A 245 7.71 -21.50 16.33
C VAL A 245 8.59 -21.45 17.59
N ARG A 246 9.69 -20.70 17.57
CA ARG A 246 10.55 -20.53 18.76
C ARG A 246 9.82 -19.82 19.90
N ARG A 247 8.98 -18.83 19.61
CA ARG A 247 8.13 -18.15 20.62
C ARG A 247 7.12 -19.13 21.20
N ASN A 248 6.46 -19.93 20.37
CA ASN A 248 5.45 -20.89 20.79
C ASN A 248 6.05 -22.06 21.60
N GLN A 249 7.21 -22.60 21.20
CA GLN A 249 7.91 -23.60 22.02
C GLN A 249 8.34 -23.04 23.38
N LYS A 250 8.79 -21.77 23.44
CA LYS A 250 9.12 -21.11 24.70
C LYS A 250 7.87 -20.90 25.58
N SER A 251 6.73 -20.54 25.01
CA SER A 251 5.48 -20.40 25.77
C SER A 251 5.00 -21.76 26.31
N LEU A 252 5.06 -22.83 25.50
CA LEU A 252 4.73 -24.19 25.91
C LEU A 252 5.63 -24.69 27.04
N LYS A 253 6.95 -24.53 26.92
CA LYS A 253 7.89 -24.89 28.01
C LYS A 253 7.61 -24.11 29.30
N ARG A 254 7.23 -22.84 29.20
CA ARG A 254 6.84 -22.03 30.37
C ARG A 254 5.52 -22.50 30.99
N ALA A 255 4.53 -22.85 30.17
CA ALA A 255 3.25 -23.38 30.61
C ALA A 255 3.43 -24.73 31.33
N LEU A 256 4.18 -25.66 30.73
CA LEU A 256 4.49 -26.95 31.32
C LEU A 256 5.21 -26.79 32.67
N ARG A 257 6.24 -25.93 32.74
CA ARG A 257 6.93 -25.63 34.01
C ARG A 257 6.00 -25.07 35.09
N LYS A 258 5.04 -24.21 34.72
CA LYS A 258 4.03 -23.70 35.65
C LYS A 258 3.11 -24.83 36.13
N GLN A 259 2.68 -25.71 35.24
CA GLN A 259 1.84 -26.87 35.56
C GLN A 259 2.57 -27.86 36.49
N THR A 260 3.82 -28.23 36.19
CA THR A 260 4.62 -29.10 37.07
C THR A 260 4.82 -28.46 38.46
N ARG A 261 5.04 -27.15 38.53
CA ARG A 261 5.14 -26.43 39.82
C ARG A 261 3.82 -26.42 40.61
N ARG A 262 2.67 -26.39 39.93
CA ARG A 262 1.34 -26.49 40.57
C ARG A 262 1.13 -27.91 41.11
N LEU A 263 1.37 -28.93 40.29
CA LEU A 263 1.27 -30.35 40.70
C LEU A 263 2.17 -30.65 41.91
N LYS A 264 3.45 -30.24 41.88
CA LYS A 264 4.35 -30.42 43.03
C LYS A 264 3.89 -29.70 44.31
N LYS A 265 3.16 -28.58 44.18
CA LYS A 265 2.61 -27.87 45.35
C LYS A 265 1.38 -28.59 45.90
N GLU A 266 0.54 -29.16 45.02
CA GLU A 266 -0.60 -29.97 45.42
C GLU A 266 -0.16 -31.27 46.10
N GLU A 267 0.85 -31.96 45.55
CA GLU A 267 1.45 -33.14 46.18
C GLU A 267 1.99 -32.82 47.58
N ARG A 268 2.77 -31.74 47.74
CA ARG A 268 3.25 -31.31 49.06
C ARG A 268 2.14 -30.91 50.03
N ARG A 269 0.99 -30.44 49.54
CA ARG A 269 -0.17 -30.14 50.39
C ARG A 269 -0.84 -31.44 50.85
N LYS A 270 -1.05 -32.38 49.92
CA LYS A 270 -1.59 -33.71 50.21
C LYS A 270 -0.69 -34.49 51.19
N GLU A 271 0.63 -34.47 51.01
CA GLU A 271 1.57 -35.10 51.95
C GLU A 271 1.51 -34.47 53.35
N LYS A 272 1.37 -33.14 53.44
CA LYS A 272 1.20 -32.45 54.73
C LYS A 272 -0.15 -32.74 55.38
N GLU A 273 -1.21 -32.85 54.59
CA GLU A 273 -2.53 -33.24 55.07
C GLU A 273 -2.50 -34.69 55.59
N GLN A 274 -1.90 -35.61 54.83
CA GLN A 274 -1.68 -36.99 55.26
C GLN A 274 -0.81 -37.09 56.52
N GLN A 275 0.29 -36.32 56.63
CA GLN A 275 1.09 -36.29 57.84
C GLN A 275 0.31 -35.75 59.05
N LYS A 276 -0.54 -34.73 58.86
CA LYS A 276 -1.41 -34.21 59.92
C LYS A 276 -2.48 -35.22 60.32
N GLU A 277 -3.08 -35.93 59.37
CA GLU A 277 -4.05 -36.99 59.62
C GLU A 277 -3.40 -38.17 60.36
N HIS A 278 -2.23 -38.64 59.91
CA HIS A 278 -1.45 -39.66 60.60
C HIS A 278 -1.06 -39.23 62.01
N GLY A 279 -0.59 -37.99 62.18
CA GLY A 279 -0.28 -37.40 63.49
C GLY A 279 -1.50 -37.37 64.41
N CYS A 280 -2.63 -36.86 63.93
CA CYS A 280 -3.89 -36.80 64.68
C CYS A 280 -4.38 -38.21 65.06
N ARG A 281 -4.30 -39.17 64.14
CA ARG A 281 -4.68 -40.57 64.39
C ARG A 281 -3.78 -41.26 65.41
N SER A 282 -2.46 -41.01 65.36
CA SER A 282 -1.50 -41.53 66.35
C SER A 282 -1.71 -40.92 67.74
N PHE A 283 -2.03 -39.63 67.81
CA PHE A 283 -2.35 -38.92 69.06
C PHE A 283 -3.68 -39.41 69.67
N LEU A 284 -4.70 -39.64 68.84
CA LEU A 284 -5.96 -40.24 69.29
C LEU A 284 -5.74 -41.66 69.81
N GLN A 285 -4.89 -42.47 69.15
CA GLN A 285 -4.51 -43.79 69.65
C GLN A 285 -3.78 -43.72 70.99
N SER A 286 -2.85 -42.78 71.18
CA SER A 286 -2.12 -42.65 72.45
C SER A 286 -3.05 -42.23 73.59
N ILE A 287 -4.01 -41.33 73.31
CA ILE A 287 -5.06 -40.97 74.28
C ILE A 287 -5.91 -42.19 74.62
N LYS A 288 -6.40 -42.93 73.61
CA LYS A 288 -7.22 -44.14 73.84
C LYS A 288 -6.47 -45.19 74.66
N ALA A 289 -5.19 -45.41 74.38
CA ALA A 289 -4.34 -46.34 75.12
C ALA A 289 -4.05 -45.88 76.56
N GLY A 290 -3.98 -44.56 76.80
CA GLY A 290 -3.88 -43.98 78.14
C GLY A 290 -5.15 -44.19 78.96
N TRP A 291 -6.32 -43.94 78.36
CA TRP A 291 -7.63 -44.20 78.98
C TRP A 291 -7.87 -45.69 79.25
N LEU A 292 -7.51 -46.58 78.31
CA LEU A 292 -7.62 -48.03 78.50
C LEU A 292 -6.73 -48.53 79.64
N ARG A 293 -5.49 -48.03 79.75
CA ARG A 293 -4.61 -48.38 80.88
C ARG A 293 -5.17 -47.91 82.22
N LYS A 294 -5.77 -46.72 82.26
CA LYS A 294 -6.41 -46.19 83.47
C LYS A 294 -7.67 -46.98 83.85
N ALA A 295 -8.47 -47.39 82.87
CA ALA A 295 -9.64 -48.24 83.09
C ALA A 295 -9.24 -49.63 83.61
N VAL A 296 -8.18 -50.23 83.06
CA VAL A 296 -7.67 -51.54 83.50
C VAL A 296 -7.09 -51.50 84.91
N SER A 297 -6.49 -50.39 85.35
CA SER A 297 -6.01 -50.24 86.74
C SER A 297 -7.12 -49.98 87.77
N GLU A 298 -8.34 -49.68 87.33
CA GLU A 298 -9.50 -49.43 88.20
C GLU A 298 -10.52 -50.59 88.20
N LEU A 299 -10.23 -51.70 87.52
CA LEU A 299 -11.06 -52.92 87.58
C LEU A 299 -10.68 -53.78 88.81
N PRO A 300 -11.62 -54.17 89.68
CA PRO A 300 -11.35 -55.09 90.79
C PRO A 300 -11.11 -56.51 90.25
N GLU A 301 -10.04 -57.15 90.72
CA GLU A 301 -9.69 -58.54 90.42
C GLU A 301 -10.79 -59.50 90.92
N ALA A 302 -11.72 -59.85 90.04
CA ALA A 302 -12.71 -60.89 90.27
C ALA A 302 -13.03 -61.58 88.94
N SER A 303 -12.17 -62.50 88.49
CA SER A 303 -12.48 -63.54 87.49
C SER A 303 -11.28 -64.47 87.26
N ALA A 304 -10.87 -65.19 88.31
CA ALA A 304 -9.90 -66.28 88.21
C ALA A 304 -10.44 -67.61 88.80
N GLU A 305 -11.77 -67.76 88.92
CA GLU A 305 -12.39 -68.97 89.50
C GLU A 305 -13.40 -69.67 88.58
N SER A 306 -13.40 -69.44 87.25
CA SER A 306 -14.35 -70.08 86.33
C SER A 306 -13.73 -70.86 85.16
N GLU A 307 -12.46 -71.25 85.24
CA GLU A 307 -11.80 -72.08 84.21
C GLU A 307 -11.35 -73.46 84.73
N GLN A 308 -11.64 -73.82 85.99
CA GLN A 308 -11.35 -75.17 86.51
C GLN A 308 -12.53 -76.16 86.46
N GLU A 309 -13.72 -75.72 86.04
CA GLU A 309 -14.91 -76.59 85.92
C GLU A 309 -15.18 -77.11 84.49
N SER A 310 -14.43 -76.66 83.48
CA SER A 310 -14.63 -77.07 82.07
C SER A 310 -13.62 -78.11 81.55
N GLU A 311 -12.55 -78.43 82.29
CA GLU A 311 -11.58 -79.47 81.90
C GLU A 311 -11.85 -80.86 82.51
N GLN A 312 -12.77 -81.00 83.48
CA GLN A 312 -13.13 -82.30 84.05
C GLN A 312 -14.30 -83.02 83.35
N GLU A 313 -14.98 -82.38 82.39
CA GLU A 313 -16.12 -82.97 81.66
C GLU A 313 -15.73 -83.54 80.27
N ALA A 314 -14.48 -83.38 79.83
CA ALA A 314 -14.00 -83.84 78.51
C ALA A 314 -13.26 -85.20 78.52
N GLU A 315 -13.12 -85.86 79.68
CA GLU A 315 -12.38 -87.14 79.80
C GLU A 315 -13.30 -88.34 80.17
N LYS A 316 -14.62 -88.23 79.97
CA LYS A 316 -15.59 -89.30 80.33
C LYS A 316 -16.50 -89.83 79.23
N THR A 317 -16.21 -89.53 77.97
CA THR A 317 -16.93 -90.13 76.82
C THR A 317 -15.94 -90.59 75.74
N SER A 318 -15.31 -91.73 75.98
CA SER A 318 -14.84 -92.68 74.96
C SER A 318 -15.44 -94.05 75.22
#